data_AF-A0A9D1CIE1-F1
#
_entry.id   AF-A0A9D1CIE1-F1
#
_cell.length_a   1.000
_cell.length_b   1.000
_cell.length_c   1.000
_cell.angle_alpha   90.00
_cell.angle_beta   90.00
_cell.angle_gamma   90.00
#
_symmetry.space_group_name_H-M   'P 1'
#
loop_
_entity.id
_entity.type
_entity.pdbx_description
1 polymer ?
#
loop_
_entity_poly.entity_id
_entity_poly.type
_entity_poly.pdbx_seq_one_letter_code
_entity_poly.pdbx_strand_id
1 'polypeptide(L)'
;MQKREKAGDVLALAGLAAQIILENGAETYRVEDTVQRLCRSYGFEDTEVLALSTGVVVSITVPGHNETVIRRVSKRQMDLWRVNAVNALSRQVAQKGVPLAEARARMEAIARRQAMGDQWMIPAAALVAAS
;
A
#
# COMPACT_ATOMS: atom_id res chain seq x y z
N MET A 1 14.19 21.12 -8.38
CA MET A 1 14.55 20.17 -7.30
C MET A 1 13.33 19.65 -6.53
N GLN A 2 12.42 20.52 -6.08
CA GLN A 2 11.24 20.14 -5.28
C GLN A 2 10.32 19.05 -5.88
N LYS A 3 10.11 19.03 -7.20
CA LYS A 3 9.30 17.98 -7.88
C LYS A 3 9.97 16.60 -7.87
N ARG A 4 11.31 16.53 -7.85
CA ARG A 4 12.08 15.28 -7.78
C ARG A 4 12.03 14.70 -6.37
N GLU A 5 12.30 15.51 -5.36
CA GLU A 5 12.19 15.10 -3.96
C GLU A 5 10.78 14.56 -3.63
N LYS A 6 9.74 15.26 -4.10
CA LYS A 6 8.36 14.79 -3.98
C LYS A 6 8.12 13.45 -4.71
N ALA A 7 8.79 13.18 -5.83
CA ALA A 7 8.63 11.93 -6.57
C ALA A 7 9.17 10.74 -5.76
N GLY A 8 10.36 10.87 -5.17
CA GLY A 8 10.92 9.88 -4.27
C GLY A 8 10.02 9.57 -3.06
N ASP A 9 9.42 10.60 -2.46
CA ASP A 9 8.47 10.41 -1.35
C ASP A 9 7.21 9.65 -1.79
N VAL A 10 6.65 10.00 -2.95
CA VAL A 10 5.48 9.33 -3.52
C VAL A 10 5.81 7.88 -3.89
N LEU A 11 6.98 7.62 -4.48
CA LEU A 11 7.47 6.26 -4.76
C LEU A 11 7.63 5.44 -3.49
N ALA A 12 8.12 6.04 -2.41
CA ALA A 12 8.25 5.35 -1.14
C ALA A 12 6.88 4.96 -0.57
N LEU A 13 5.88 5.85 -0.64
CA LEU A 13 4.50 5.57 -0.24
C LEU A 13 3.87 4.48 -1.13
N ALA A 14 3.98 4.63 -2.44
CA ALA A 14 3.47 3.71 -3.45
C ALA A 14 4.06 2.31 -3.29
N GLY A 15 5.38 2.22 -3.12
CA GLY A 15 6.08 0.96 -2.88
C GLY A 15 5.64 0.28 -1.59
N LEU A 16 5.41 1.04 -0.51
CA LEU A 16 4.88 0.49 0.74
C LEU A 16 3.45 -0.05 0.55
N ALA A 17 2.58 0.72 -0.10
CA ALA A 17 1.20 0.29 -0.40
C ALA A 17 1.19 -1.02 -1.21
N ALA A 18 2.00 -1.08 -2.26
CA ALA A 18 2.13 -2.25 -3.12
C ALA A 18 2.64 -3.47 -2.36
N GLN A 19 3.67 -3.28 -1.53
CA GLN A 19 4.22 -4.35 -0.70
C GLN A 19 3.15 -4.89 0.25
N ILE A 20 2.42 -4.03 0.97
CA ILE A 20 1.33 -4.47 1.86
C ILE A 20 0.29 -5.26 1.06
N ILE A 21 -0.18 -4.75 -0.07
CA ILE A 21 -1.24 -5.42 -0.83
C ILE A 21 -0.79 -6.79 -1.36
N LEU A 22 0.43 -6.89 -1.93
CA LEU A 22 1.00 -8.14 -2.44
C LEU A 22 1.30 -9.15 -1.34
N GLU A 23 1.85 -8.72 -0.20
CA GLU A 23 2.15 -9.59 0.94
C GLU A 23 0.89 -10.21 1.54
N ASN A 24 -0.28 -9.58 1.35
CA ASN A 24 -1.55 -9.98 1.97
C ASN A 24 -2.54 -10.64 1.00
N GLY A 25 -2.06 -11.15 -0.15
CA GLY A 25 -2.81 -12.08 -1.00
C GLY A 25 -3.65 -11.45 -2.11
N ALA A 26 -3.43 -10.18 -2.44
CA ALA A 26 -4.15 -9.54 -3.54
C ALA A 26 -3.54 -9.85 -4.92
N GLU A 27 -4.39 -9.76 -5.94
CA GLU A 27 -4.02 -9.94 -7.34
C GLU A 27 -3.17 -8.78 -7.87
N THR A 28 -2.24 -9.06 -8.79
CA THR A 28 -1.25 -8.10 -9.29
C THR A 28 -1.90 -6.87 -9.95
N TYR A 29 -2.97 -7.04 -10.74
CA TYR A 29 -3.65 -5.90 -11.37
C TYR A 29 -4.31 -4.95 -10.34
N ARG A 30 -4.72 -5.44 -9.16
CA ARG A 30 -5.26 -4.59 -8.07
C ARG A 30 -4.16 -3.73 -7.43
N VAL A 31 -2.95 -4.28 -7.36
CA VAL A 31 -1.77 -3.58 -6.88
C VAL A 31 -1.43 -2.47 -7.86
N GLU A 32 -1.37 -2.77 -9.15
CA GLU A 32 -1.07 -1.81 -10.22
C GLU A 32 -2.07 -0.64 -10.21
N ASP A 33 -3.37 -0.91 -10.21
CA ASP A 33 -4.41 0.13 -10.15
C ASP A 33 -4.26 1.02 -8.90
N THR A 34 -3.98 0.42 -7.74
CA THR A 34 -3.84 1.15 -6.48
C THR A 34 -2.61 2.06 -6.48
N VAL A 35 -1.48 1.54 -6.94
CA VAL A 35 -0.22 2.29 -7.02
C VAL A 35 -0.36 3.43 -8.02
N GLN A 36 -0.89 3.15 -9.20
CA GLN A 36 -1.05 4.17 -10.24
C GLN A 36 -2.00 5.27 -9.78
N ARG A 37 -3.09 4.92 -9.10
CA ARG A 37 -4.00 5.88 -8.46
C ARG A 37 -3.28 6.77 -7.44
N LEU A 38 -2.44 6.21 -6.58
CA LEU A 38 -1.67 6.99 -5.59
C LEU A 38 -0.73 7.98 -6.28
N CYS A 39 0.06 7.53 -7.25
CA CYS A 39 1.01 8.39 -7.95
C CYS A 39 0.32 9.54 -8.69
N ARG A 40 -0.75 9.24 -9.45
CA ARG A 40 -1.56 10.25 -10.15
C ARG A 40 -2.18 11.27 -9.19
N SER A 41 -2.71 10.81 -8.06
CA SER A 41 -3.31 11.70 -7.05
C SER A 41 -2.33 12.72 -6.46
N TYR A 42 -1.02 12.46 -6.54
CA TYR A 42 0.03 13.40 -6.12
C TYR A 42 0.65 14.23 -7.27
N GLY A 43 0.09 14.12 -8.48
CA GLY A 43 0.47 14.90 -9.66
C GLY A 43 1.50 14.23 -10.57
N PHE A 44 1.66 12.90 -10.48
CA PHE A 44 2.56 12.11 -11.31
C PHE A 44 1.78 11.23 -12.29
N GLU A 45 1.33 11.84 -13.39
CA GLU A 45 0.53 11.16 -14.43
C GLU A 45 1.33 10.13 -15.23
N ASP A 46 2.59 10.45 -15.51
CA ASP A 46 3.54 9.57 -16.19
C ASP A 46 4.18 8.63 -15.15
N THR A 47 3.42 7.59 -14.82
CA THR A 47 3.80 6.53 -13.87
C THR A 47 3.57 5.17 -14.50
N GLU A 48 4.63 4.36 -14.52
CA GLU A 48 4.62 2.96 -14.92
C GLU A 48 4.68 2.06 -13.69
N VAL A 49 3.84 1.02 -13.65
CA VAL A 49 3.76 0.06 -12.56
C VAL A 49 3.74 -1.35 -13.13
N LEU A 50 4.62 -2.21 -12.60
CA LEU A 50 4.62 -3.63 -12.92
C LEU A 50 4.61 -4.43 -11.62
N ALA A 51 3.50 -5.12 -11.35
CA ALA A 51 3.37 -6.01 -10.21
C ALA A 51 3.63 -7.47 -10.62
N LEU A 52 4.58 -8.08 -9.93
CA LEU A 52 4.91 -9.49 -10.01
C LEU A 52 4.52 -10.16 -8.70
N SER A 53 4.36 -11.49 -8.74
CA SER A 53 4.06 -12.24 -7.51
C SER A 53 5.16 -12.09 -6.44
N THR A 54 6.39 -11.77 -6.84
CA THR A 54 7.58 -11.63 -5.98
C THR A 54 7.96 -10.19 -5.67
N GLY A 55 7.24 -9.19 -6.20
CA GLY A 55 7.56 -7.79 -5.97
C GLY A 55 6.88 -6.84 -6.94
N VAL A 56 7.15 -5.55 -6.80
CA VAL A 56 6.64 -4.50 -7.68
C VAL A 56 7.78 -3.61 -8.15
N VAL A 57 7.67 -3.12 -9.37
CA VAL A 57 8.48 -2.03 -9.91
C VAL A 57 7.56 -0.84 -10.15
N VAL A 58 7.94 0.33 -9.64
CA VAL A 58 7.20 1.59 -9.85
C VAL A 58 8.17 2.63 -10.37
N SER A 59 7.84 3.26 -11.49
CA SER A 59 8.65 4.29 -12.10
C SER A 59 7.83 5.55 -12.33
N ILE A 60 8.33 6.69 -11.88
CA ILE A 60 7.75 8.01 -12.14
C ILE A 60 8.69 8.77 -13.09
N THR A 61 8.14 9.28 -14.17
CA THR A 61 8.84 10.13 -15.13
C THR A 61 8.56 11.59 -14.84
N VAL A 62 9.62 12.40 -14.72
CA VAL A 62 9.54 13.87 -14.67
C VAL A 62 10.45 14.45 -15.76
N PRO A 63 10.26 15.70 -16.20
CA PRO A 63 11.08 16.28 -17.27
C PRO A 63 12.58 16.13 -17.00
N GLY A 64 13.25 15.37 -17.88
CA GLY A 64 14.68 15.11 -17.82
C GLY A 64 15.15 14.18 -16.69
N HIS A 65 14.26 13.41 -16.04
CA HIS A 65 14.64 12.44 -15.01
C HIS A 65 13.58 11.36 -14.78
N ASN A 66 14.00 10.12 -14.61
CA ASN A 66 13.14 9.01 -14.19
C ASN A 66 13.60 8.52 -12.83
N GLU A 67 12.64 8.32 -11.93
CA GLU A 67 12.89 7.78 -10.60
C GLU A 67 12.12 6.47 -10.46
N THR A 68 12.82 5.40 -10.07
CA THR A 68 12.26 4.06 -10.01
C THR A 68 12.52 3.44 -8.64
N VAL A 69 11.50 2.81 -8.06
CA VAL A 69 11.63 1.98 -6.87
C VAL A 69 11.27 0.54 -7.18
N ILE A 70 12.04 -0.39 -6.63
CA ILE A 70 11.75 -1.82 -6.67
C ILE A 70 11.50 -2.28 -5.24
N ARG A 71 10.38 -2.95 -5.02
CA ARG A 71 10.02 -3.55 -3.73
C ARG A 71 9.85 -5.05 -3.88
N ARG A 72 10.72 -5.80 -3.21
CA ARG A 72 10.62 -7.27 -3.16
C ARG A 72 9.61 -7.67 -2.09
N VAL A 73 8.74 -8.61 -2.44
CA VAL A 73 7.79 -9.26 -1.53
C VAL A 73 8.42 -10.58 -1.10
N SER A 74 8.77 -10.67 0.18
CA SER A 74 9.46 -11.85 0.75
C SER A 74 8.62 -12.61 1.76
N LYS A 75 7.52 -12.02 2.21
CA LYS A 75 6.58 -12.61 3.17
C LYS A 75 5.21 -12.70 2.50
N ARG A 76 4.46 -13.77 2.79
CA ARG A 76 3.08 -13.91 2.34
C ARG A 76 2.22 -14.36 3.51
N GLN A 77 1.10 -13.69 3.67
CA GLN A 77 0.05 -14.01 4.62
C GLN A 77 -1.29 -13.66 3.97
N MET A 78 -2.39 -14.03 4.60
CA MET A 78 -3.72 -13.63 4.15
C MET A 78 -4.31 -12.68 5.19
N ASP A 79 -4.32 -11.38 4.87
CA ASP A 79 -4.98 -10.36 5.69
C ASP A 79 -5.74 -9.40 4.77
N LEU A 80 -7.00 -9.75 4.52
CA LEU A 80 -7.88 -8.95 3.67
C LEU A 80 -8.22 -7.59 4.29
N TRP A 81 -8.09 -7.44 5.61
CA TRP A 81 -8.28 -6.14 6.24
C TRP A 81 -7.19 -5.17 5.79
N ARG A 82 -5.92 -5.60 5.74
CA ARG A 82 -4.83 -4.74 5.25
C ARG A 82 -5.03 -4.32 3.80
N VAL A 83 -5.41 -5.27 2.94
CA VAL A 83 -5.74 -5.00 1.53
C VAL A 83 -6.86 -3.96 1.43
N ASN A 84 -7.95 -4.16 2.17
CA ASN A 84 -9.08 -3.24 2.17
C ASN A 84 -8.73 -1.85 2.72
N ALA A 85 -7.91 -1.79 3.77
CA ALA A 85 -7.47 -0.54 4.39
C ALA A 85 -6.59 0.28 3.43
N VAL A 86 -5.63 -0.34 2.74
CA VAL A 86 -4.81 0.35 1.73
C VAL A 86 -5.68 0.84 0.57
N ASN A 87 -6.60 0.02 0.08
CA ASN A 87 -7.52 0.39 -0.99
C ASN A 87 -8.45 1.55 -0.60
N ALA A 88 -8.91 1.58 0.65
CA ALA A 88 -9.72 2.69 1.16
C ALA A 88 -8.89 3.98 1.23
N LEU A 89 -7.65 3.89 1.73
CA LEU A 89 -6.74 5.03 1.80
C LEU A 89 -6.39 5.57 0.41
N SER A 90 -6.09 4.70 -0.57
CA SER A 90 -5.78 5.15 -1.94
C SER A 90 -6.96 5.86 -2.61
N ARG A 91 -8.20 5.42 -2.36
CA ARG A 91 -9.41 6.12 -2.81
C ARG A 91 -9.59 7.47 -2.11
N GLN A 92 -9.34 7.54 -0.80
CA GLN A 92 -9.42 8.81 -0.07
C GLN A 92 -8.38 9.80 -0.55
N VAL A 93 -7.15 9.36 -0.83
CA VAL A 93 -6.11 10.19 -1.42
C VAL A 93 -6.60 10.78 -2.74
N ALA A 94 -7.17 9.94 -3.62
CA ALA A 94 -7.66 10.38 -4.93
C ALA A 94 -8.87 11.32 -4.88
N GLN A 95 -9.78 11.14 -3.92
CA GLN A 95 -11.04 11.89 -3.87
C GLN A 95 -10.98 13.13 -2.96
N LYS A 96 -10.22 13.05 -1.87
CA LYS A 96 -10.22 14.05 -0.79
C LYS A 96 -8.90 14.81 -0.67
N GLY A 97 -7.88 14.45 -1.44
CA GLY A 97 -6.59 15.14 -1.44
C GLY A 97 -5.84 15.01 -0.11
N VAL A 98 -5.68 13.78 0.40
CA VAL A 98 -4.96 13.53 1.66
C VAL A 98 -3.48 13.94 1.52
N PRO A 99 -2.95 14.80 2.41
CA PRO A 99 -1.55 15.21 2.39
C PRO A 99 -0.58 14.01 2.42
N LEU A 100 0.54 14.12 1.71
CA LEU A 100 1.49 13.01 1.53
C LEU A 100 2.05 12.47 2.86
N ALA A 101 2.39 13.36 3.79
CA ALA A 101 2.86 12.99 5.12
C ALA A 101 1.80 12.22 5.93
N GLU A 102 0.54 12.64 5.83
CA GLU A 102 -0.58 11.98 6.51
C GLU A 102 -0.88 10.61 5.90
N ALA A 103 -0.87 10.51 4.56
CA ALA A 103 -1.03 9.25 3.86
C ALA A 103 0.08 8.26 4.23
N ARG A 104 1.33 8.72 4.32
CA ARG A 104 2.48 7.93 4.79
C ARG A 104 2.24 7.40 6.20
N ALA A 105 1.91 8.28 7.15
CA ALA A 105 1.66 7.89 8.54
C ALA A 105 0.54 6.83 8.66
N ARG A 106 -0.55 7.01 7.92
CA ARG A 106 -1.67 6.04 7.88
C ARG A 106 -1.27 4.72 7.23
N MET A 107 -0.51 4.75 6.14
CA MET A 107 -0.01 3.55 5.46
C MET A 107 0.89 2.72 6.38
N GLU A 108 1.77 3.38 7.11
CA GLU A 108 2.61 2.71 8.10
C GLU A 108 1.83 2.15 9.29
N ALA A 109 0.78 2.84 9.74
CA ALA A 109 -0.11 2.30 10.78
C ALA A 109 -0.81 1.02 10.32
N ILE A 110 -1.26 0.96 9.05
CA ILE A 110 -1.81 -0.25 8.44
C ILE A 110 -0.76 -1.37 8.43
N ALA A 111 0.48 -1.07 8.05
CA ALA A 111 1.58 -2.04 8.00
C ALA A 111 1.94 -2.59 9.39
N ARG A 112 1.95 -1.73 10.42
CA ARG A 112 2.33 -2.10 11.80
C ARG A 112 1.23 -2.82 12.58
N ARG A 113 -0.02 -2.79 12.12
CA ARG A 113 -1.12 -3.48 12.82
C ARG A 113 -0.76 -4.97 12.96
N GLN A 114 -0.64 -5.44 14.20
CA GLN A 114 -0.61 -6.86 14.48
C GLN A 114 -2.03 -7.40 14.32
N ALA A 115 -2.19 -8.48 13.54
CA ALA A 115 -3.43 -9.22 13.57
C ALA A 115 -3.62 -9.72 15.00
N MET A 116 -4.83 -9.57 15.54
CA MET A 116 -5.17 -10.08 16.86
C MET A 116 -4.94 -11.59 16.81
N GLY A 117 -3.87 -12.08 17.44
CA GLY A 117 -3.46 -13.47 17.33
C GLY A 117 -4.54 -14.40 17.86
N ASP A 118 -4.66 -15.57 17.22
CA ASP A 118 -5.61 -16.67 17.53
C ASP A 118 -5.72 -17.02 19.03
N GLN A 119 -4.75 -16.61 19.85
CA GLN A 119 -4.69 -16.82 21.29
C GLN A 119 -5.86 -16.21 22.08
N TRP A 120 -6.56 -15.21 21.53
CA TRP A 120 -7.77 -14.64 22.15
C TRP A 120 -9.09 -15.16 21.56
N MET A 121 -9.06 -15.94 20.48
CA MET A 121 -10.29 -16.55 19.93
C MET A 121 -10.79 -17.74 20.77
N ILE A 122 -9.89 -18.42 21.49
CA ILE A 122 -10.23 -19.59 22.31
C ILE A 122 -11.09 -19.21 23.54
N PRO A 123 -10.74 -18.21 24.38
CA PRO A 123 -11.57 -17.89 25.55
C PRO A 123 -12.96 -17.30 25.20
N ALA A 124 -13.12 -16.64 24.05
CA ALA A 124 -14.41 -16.06 23.66
C ALA A 124 -15.48 -17.10 23.31
N ALA A 125 -15.09 -18.23 22.69
CA ALA A 125 -16.01 -19.32 22.36
C ALA A 125 -16.47 -20.10 23.61
N ALA A 126 -15.61 -20.24 24.62
CA ALA A 126 -15.95 -20.95 25.86
C ALA A 126 -17.03 -20.23 26.69
N LEU A 127 -17.11 -18.90 26.62
CA LEU A 127 -18.09 -18.12 27.38
C LEU A 127 -19.51 -18.26 26.80
N VAL A 128 -19.64 -18.46 25.49
CA VAL A 128 -20.94 -18.65 24.81
C VAL A 128 -21.49 -20.06 25.03
N ALA A 129 -20.62 -21.06 25.25
CA ALA A 129 -21.05 -22.42 25.54
C ALA A 129 -21.47 -22.64 27.02
N ALA A 130 -21.24 -21.66 27.89
CA ALA A 130 -21.51 -21.74 29.32
C ALA A 130 -22.74 -20.93 29.78
N SER A 131 -23.49 -20.34 28.85
CA SER A 131 -24.70 -19.54 29.11
C SER A 131 -25.98 -20.22 28.62
#